data_AF-S4PW58-F1
#
_entry.id   AF-S4PW58-F1
#
_cell.length_a   1.000
_cell.length_b   1.000
_cell.length_c   1.000
_cell.angle_alpha   90.00
_cell.angle_beta   90.00
_cell.angle_gamma   90.00
#
_symmetry.space_group_name_H-M   'P 1'
#
loop_
_entity.id
_entity.type
_entity.pdbx_description
1 polymer ?
#
loop_
_entity_poly.entity_id
_entity_poly.type
_entity_poly.pdbx_seq_one_letter_code
_entity_poly.pdbx_strand_id
1 'polypeptide(L)'
;VVSVAAILEGPNVCTRQESYVTTVRISEQQPYQVKEFSWCFNVPPRCSKYKIKFKQVLKTQTLVKQRPVEECCEGYAPDSERRQCLPVCVEPCVKGKCVAPNTCSCAHGYGGPACDISCAV
;
A
#
# COMPACT_ATOMS: atom_id res chain seq x y z
N VAL A 1 -8.21 -15.90 -19.46
CA VAL A 1 -8.82 -15.89 -18.11
C VAL A 1 -8.52 -14.55 -17.48
N VAL A 2 -9.52 -13.69 -17.35
CA VAL A 2 -9.33 -12.36 -16.78
C VAL A 2 -9.11 -12.56 -15.28
N SER A 3 -7.89 -12.33 -14.82
CA SER A 3 -7.58 -12.26 -13.39
C SER A 3 -8.22 -10.97 -12.86
N VAL A 4 -9.51 -11.05 -12.54
CA VAL A 4 -10.20 -10.01 -11.78
C VAL A 4 -9.50 -10.00 -10.43
N ALA A 5 -8.70 -8.97 -10.15
CA ALA A 5 -8.27 -8.69 -8.79
C ALA A 5 -9.53 -8.73 -7.92
N ALA A 6 -9.54 -9.49 -6.83
CA ALA A 6 -10.70 -9.62 -5.96
C ALA A 6 -10.99 -8.24 -5.34
N ILE A 7 -11.82 -7.44 -6.03
CA ILE A 7 -12.37 -6.21 -5.49
C ILE A 7 -13.36 -6.68 -4.43
N LEU A 8 -13.14 -6.24 -3.19
CA LEU A 8 -14.05 -6.51 -2.09
C LEU A 8 -15.27 -5.61 -2.32
N GLU A 9 -16.27 -6.11 -3.05
CA GLU A 9 -17.50 -5.37 -3.33
C GLU A 9 -18.55 -5.75 -2.28
N GLY A 10 -18.82 -4.87 -1.31
CA GLY A 10 -19.84 -5.09 -0.28
C GLY A 10 -19.85 -4.05 0.85
N PRO A 11 -20.82 -4.15 1.79
CA PRO A 11 -20.79 -3.38 3.04
C PRO A 11 -19.62 -3.82 3.92
N ASN A 12 -19.08 -2.89 4.74
CA ASN A 12 -17.97 -3.14 5.67
C ASN A 12 -16.61 -3.41 5.00
N VAL A 13 -16.38 -2.80 3.84
CA VAL A 13 -15.06 -2.72 3.18
C VAL A 13 -14.47 -1.33 3.43
N CYS A 14 -13.24 -1.30 3.93
CA CYS A 14 -12.51 -0.10 4.32
C CYS A 14 -11.24 0.04 3.47
N THR A 15 -10.82 1.28 3.19
CA THR A 15 -9.59 1.56 2.44
C THR A 15 -8.47 1.98 3.38
N ARG A 16 -7.33 1.29 3.33
CA ARG A 16 -6.11 1.62 4.06
C ARG A 16 -5.05 2.18 3.11
N GLN A 17 -4.37 3.26 3.52
CA GLN A 17 -3.22 3.78 2.77
C GLN A 17 -1.97 2.96 3.12
N GLU A 18 -1.48 2.19 2.15
CA GLU A 18 -0.23 1.46 2.28
C GLU A 18 0.90 2.18 1.52
N SER A 19 2.00 2.44 2.22
CA SER A 19 3.21 2.98 1.62
C SER A 19 4.00 1.87 0.92
N TYR A 20 4.36 2.05 -0.35
CA TYR A 20 5.18 1.14 -1.12
C TYR A 20 6.42 1.85 -1.67
N VAL A 21 7.54 1.14 -1.70
CA VAL A 21 8.80 1.66 -2.25
C VAL A 21 8.84 1.40 -3.76
N THR A 22 9.26 2.40 -4.52
CA THR A 22 9.45 2.27 -5.98
C THR A 22 10.79 2.88 -6.39
N THR A 23 11.47 2.25 -7.34
CA THR A 23 12.74 2.73 -7.89
C THR A 23 12.47 3.54 -9.16
N VAL A 24 12.73 4.84 -9.09
CA VAL A 24 12.58 5.76 -10.22
C VAL A 24 13.96 6.15 -10.73
N ARG A 25 14.11 6.23 -12.06
CA ARG A 25 15.32 6.76 -12.69
C ARG A 25 15.17 8.26 -12.87
N ILE A 26 15.88 9.03 -12.04
CA ILE A 26 15.88 10.49 -12.10
C ILE A 26 17.13 10.99 -12.82
N SER A 27 17.00 12.08 -13.56
CA SER A 27 18.14 12.75 -14.20
C SER A 27 18.79 13.72 -13.22
N GLU A 28 20.03 13.48 -12.84
CA GLU A 28 20.82 14.40 -12.03
C GLU A 28 21.94 15.04 -12.86
N GLN A 29 22.16 16.35 -12.69
CA GLN A 29 23.28 17.03 -13.35
C GLN A 29 24.57 16.79 -12.57
N GLN A 30 25.51 16.06 -13.18
CA GLN A 30 26.81 15.81 -12.58
C GLN A 30 27.89 16.69 -13.25
N PRO A 31 28.66 17.48 -12.49
CA PRO A 31 29.75 18.26 -13.05
C PRO A 31 30.92 17.36 -13.50
N TYR A 32 31.56 17.71 -14.61
CA TYR A 32 32.76 17.08 -15.13
C TYR A 32 33.73 18.14 -15.69
N GLN A 33 35.03 17.93 -15.51
CA GLN A 33 36.05 18.86 -15.99
C GLN A 33 36.47 18.50 -17.41
N VAL A 34 36.50 19.50 -18.28
CA VAL A 34 36.99 19.38 -19.65
C VAL A 34 38.17 20.33 -19.85
N LYS A 35 39.21 19.83 -20.52
CA LYS A 35 40.37 20.62 -20.92
C LYS A 35 40.04 21.33 -22.23
N GLU A 36 39.92 22.65 -22.19
CA GLU A 36 39.76 23.49 -23.37
C GLU A 36 41.02 24.30 -23.61
N PHE A 37 41.32 24.57 -24.88
CA PHE A 37 42.48 25.34 -25.26
C PHE A 37 42.09 26.78 -25.57
N SER A 38 42.65 27.72 -24.81
CA SER A 38 42.51 29.14 -25.04
C SER A 38 43.81 29.71 -25.56
N TRP A 39 43.73 30.64 -26.50
CA TRP A 39 44.89 31.34 -27.03
C TRP A 39 45.60 32.15 -25.92
N CYS A 40 46.92 32.14 -25.91
CA CYS A 40 47.76 32.88 -24.95
C CYS A 40 49.12 33.22 -25.57
N PHE A 41 49.85 34.16 -24.98
CA PHE A 41 51.13 34.67 -25.51
C PHE A 41 52.37 33.80 -25.20
N ASN A 42 52.23 32.71 -24.43
CA ASN A 42 53.33 31.77 -24.19
C ASN A 42 53.53 30.89 -25.43
N VAL A 43 54.76 30.63 -25.86
CA VAL A 43 55.06 29.77 -27.02
C VAL A 43 55.11 28.30 -26.58
N PRO A 44 54.31 27.37 -27.15
CA PRO A 44 53.30 27.53 -28.21
C PRO A 44 52.02 28.23 -27.72
N PRO A 45 51.34 29.07 -28.55
CA PRO A 45 50.32 30.07 -28.16
C PRO A 45 48.97 29.51 -27.67
N ARG A 46 48.98 28.30 -27.11
CA ARG A 46 47.83 27.49 -26.74
C ARG A 46 47.96 27.07 -25.29
N CYS A 47 47.26 27.76 -24.40
CA CYS A 47 47.19 27.40 -22.99
C CYS A 47 45.98 26.49 -22.76
N SER A 48 46.17 25.43 -21.97
CA SER A 48 45.05 24.61 -21.53
C SER A 48 44.41 25.18 -20.28
N LYS A 49 43.08 25.34 -20.30
CA LYS A 49 42.27 25.71 -19.14
C LYS A 49 41.23 24.62 -18.89
N TYR A 50 41.00 24.28 -17.63
CA TYR A 50 39.91 23.37 -17.25
C TYR A 50 38.61 24.17 -17.12
N LYS A 51 37.52 23.65 -17.67
CA LYS A 51 36.17 24.19 -17.50
C LYS A 51 35.25 23.11 -16.96
N ILE A 52 34.35 23.49 -16.05
CA ILE A 52 33.30 22.61 -15.55
C ILE A 52 32.17 22.59 -16.58
N LYS A 53 31.80 21.40 -17.04
CA LYS A 53 30.60 21.13 -17.82
C LYS A 53 29.68 20.21 -17.03
N PHE A 54 28.40 20.14 -17.37
CA PHE A 54 27.44 19.28 -16.69
C PHE A 54 26.99 18.18 -17.63
N LYS A 55 26.99 16.93 -17.16
CA LYS A 55 26.41 15.78 -17.86
C LYS A 55 25.16 15.32 -17.11
N GLN A 56 24.12 14.97 -17.84
CA GLN A 56 22.92 14.37 -17.25
C GLN A 56 23.19 12.89 -16.99
N VAL A 57 23.18 12.50 -15.73
CA VAL A 57 23.37 11.11 -15.31
C VAL A 57 22.06 10.59 -14.75
N LEU A 58 21.59 9.47 -15.29
CA LEU A 58 20.43 8.76 -14.75
C LEU A 58 20.84 8.05 -13.46
N LYS A 59 20.30 8.50 -12.34
CA LYS A 59 20.46 7.83 -11.04
C LYS A 59 19.17 7.13 -10.66
N THR A 60 19.28 5.93 -10.11
CA THR A 60 18.13 5.21 -9.56
C THR A 60 17.90 5.69 -8.13
N GLN A 61 16.76 6.30 -7.88
CA GLN A 61 16.34 6.74 -6.55
C GLN A 61 15.14 5.90 -6.07
N THR A 62 15.16 5.50 -4.81
CA THR A 62 14.02 4.86 -4.15
C THR A 62 13.09 5.92 -3.58
N LEU A 63 11.86 5.97 -4.07
CA LEU A 63 10.82 6.87 -3.58
C LEU A 63 9.74 6.06 -2.87
N VAL A 64 9.25 6.58 -1.74
CA VAL A 64 8.08 6.03 -1.04
C VAL A 64 6.83 6.65 -1.67
N LYS A 65 5.94 5.81 -2.17
CA LYS A 65 4.64 6.19 -2.72
C LYS A 65 3.53 5.59 -1.87
N GLN A 66 2.33 6.14 -1.95
CA GLN A 66 1.15 5.63 -1.24
C GLN A 66 0.21 4.98 -2.24
N ARG A 67 -0.41 3.86 -1.88
CA ARG A 67 -1.51 3.25 -2.64
C ARG A 67 -2.68 2.94 -1.68
N PRO A 68 -3.94 3.16 -2.10
CA PRO A 68 -5.08 2.65 -1.35
C PRO A 68 -5.16 1.13 -1.52
N VAL A 69 -5.35 0.41 -0.42
CA VAL A 69 -5.61 -1.03 -0.40
C VAL A 69 -6.94 -1.25 0.28
N GLU A 70 -7.78 -2.10 -0.31
CA GLU A 70 -9.08 -2.47 0.24
C GLU A 70 -8.91 -3.64 1.21
N GLU A 71 -9.50 -3.52 2.40
CA GLU A 71 -9.51 -4.55 3.43
C GLU A 71 -10.87 -4.56 4.15
N CYS A 72 -11.19 -5.65 4.86
CA CYS A 72 -12.38 -5.66 5.70
C CYS A 72 -12.23 -4.68 6.86
N CYS A 73 -13.30 -3.96 7.19
CA CYS A 73 -13.30 -3.05 8.33
C CYS A 73 -13.07 -3.80 9.65
N GLU A 74 -12.72 -3.07 10.70
CA GLU A 74 -12.46 -3.64 12.02
C GLU A 74 -13.67 -4.47 12.52
N GLY A 75 -13.39 -5.68 13.01
CA GLY A 75 -14.43 -6.61 13.44
C GLY A 75 -15.09 -7.41 12.32
N TYR A 76 -14.61 -7.30 11.07
CA TYR A 76 -15.03 -8.11 9.94
C TYR A 76 -13.85 -8.90 9.35
N ALA A 77 -14.13 -10.10 8.85
CA ALA A 77 -13.16 -10.97 8.21
C ALA A 77 -13.63 -11.41 6.83
N PRO A 78 -12.71 -11.63 5.88
CA PRO A 78 -13.09 -12.10 4.56
C PRO A 78 -13.63 -13.54 4.62
N ASP A 79 -14.65 -13.79 3.80
CA ASP A 79 -15.12 -15.12 3.42
C ASP A 79 -13.96 -16.02 2.91
N SER A 80 -14.14 -17.34 2.96
CA SER A 80 -13.36 -18.34 2.20
C SER A 80 -12.98 -17.94 0.77
N GLU A 81 -13.86 -17.26 0.02
CA GLU A 81 -13.61 -16.78 -1.34
C GLU A 81 -13.06 -15.35 -1.41
N ARG A 82 -12.88 -14.68 -0.26
CA ARG A 82 -12.41 -13.29 -0.10
C ARG A 82 -13.19 -12.27 -0.95
N ARG A 83 -14.50 -12.45 -1.06
CA ARG A 83 -15.40 -11.52 -1.79
C ARG A 83 -16.23 -10.65 -0.87
N GLN A 84 -16.49 -11.09 0.35
CA GLN A 84 -17.36 -10.44 1.32
C GLN A 84 -16.70 -10.37 2.68
N CYS A 85 -17.02 -9.31 3.43
CA CYS A 85 -16.57 -9.10 4.80
C CYS A 85 -17.69 -9.49 5.76
N LEU A 86 -17.49 -10.60 6.47
CA LEU A 86 -18.44 -11.16 7.44
C LEU A 86 -18.09 -10.69 8.86
N PRO A 87 -19.08 -10.42 9.72
CA PRO A 87 -18.81 -10.00 11.10
C PRO A 87 -18.12 -11.10 11.89
N VAL A 88 -17.17 -10.70 12.74
CA VAL A 88 -16.42 -11.58 13.64
C VAL A 88 -16.98 -11.43 15.05
N CYS A 89 -17.33 -12.57 15.65
CA CYS A 89 -17.70 -12.66 17.06
C CYS A 89 -16.57 -13.39 17.80
N VAL A 90 -15.98 -12.74 18.82
CA VAL A 90 -14.90 -13.32 19.64
C VAL A 90 -15.37 -14.61 20.32
N GLU A 91 -16.57 -14.58 20.88
CA GLU A 91 -17.26 -15.78 21.35
C GLU A 91 -18.19 -16.30 20.25
N PRO A 92 -18.11 -17.59 19.88
CA PRO A 92 -18.97 -18.15 18.85
C PRO A 92 -20.43 -18.18 19.33
N CYS A 93 -21.35 -17.68 18.50
CA CYS A 93 -22.78 -17.80 18.76
C CYS A 93 -23.21 -19.27 18.69
N VAL A 94 -23.46 -19.92 19.84
CA VAL A 94 -23.74 -21.36 19.93
C VAL A 94 -25.08 -21.71 19.27
N LYS A 95 -26.13 -20.95 19.60
CA LYS A 95 -27.49 -21.09 19.06
C LYS A 95 -27.94 -19.80 18.38
N GLY A 96 -27.14 -19.31 17.46
CA GLY A 96 -27.42 -18.05 16.76
C GLY A 96 -26.52 -17.81 15.56
N LYS A 97 -26.60 -16.60 15.01
CA LYS A 97 -25.71 -16.11 13.95
C LYS A 97 -25.06 -14.81 14.37
N CYS A 98 -23.79 -14.62 14.01
CA CYS A 98 -23.10 -13.35 14.18
C CYS A 98 -23.65 -12.35 13.14
N VAL A 99 -24.23 -11.24 13.58
CA VAL A 99 -24.88 -10.24 12.70
C VAL A 99 -24.14 -8.91 12.65
N ALA A 100 -23.32 -8.63 13.66
CA ALA A 100 -22.40 -7.50 13.74
C ALA A 100 -21.19 -7.91 14.60
N PRO A 101 -20.09 -7.14 14.60
CA PRO A 101 -18.93 -7.45 15.43
C PRO A 101 -19.34 -7.70 16.89
N ASN A 102 -18.97 -8.87 17.41
CA ASN A 102 -19.31 -9.30 18.77
C ASN A 102 -20.82 -9.25 19.12
N THR A 103 -21.70 -9.35 18.13
CA THR A 103 -23.16 -9.31 18.32
C THR A 103 -23.83 -10.54 17.69
N CYS A 104 -24.42 -11.37 18.54
CA CYS A 104 -25.17 -12.55 18.13
C CYS A 104 -26.67 -12.29 18.03
N SER A 105 -27.29 -12.78 16.96
CA SER A 105 -28.75 -12.95 16.85
C SER A 105 -29.10 -14.37 17.27
N CYS A 106 -29.74 -14.52 18.43
CA CYS A 106 -30.08 -15.82 19.01
C CYS A 106 -31.35 -16.42 18.39
N ALA A 107 -31.37 -17.75 18.30
CA ALA A 107 -32.58 -18.49 17.96
C ALA A 107 -33.63 -18.36 19.07
N HIS A 108 -34.89 -18.59 18.72
CA HIS A 108 -36.00 -18.53 19.66
C HIS A 108 -35.78 -19.46 20.86
N GLY A 109 -36.00 -18.94 22.07
CA GLY A 109 -35.74 -19.67 23.32
C GLY A 109 -34.28 -19.71 23.76
N TYR A 110 -33.39 -18.95 23.11
CA TYR A 110 -32.00 -18.78 23.54
C TYR A 110 -31.65 -17.29 23.73
N GLY A 111 -30.77 -17.02 24.69
CA GLY A 111 -30.30 -15.68 25.03
C GLY A 111 -28.87 -15.68 25.55
N GLY A 112 -28.41 -14.50 26.00
CA GLY A 112 -27.03 -14.28 26.42
C GLY A 112 -26.12 -13.80 25.26
N PRO A 113 -24.89 -13.36 25.58
CA PRO A 113 -23.95 -12.81 24.59
C PRO A 113 -23.53 -13.85 23.54
N ALA A 114 -23.40 -15.13 23.92
CA ALA A 114 -23.04 -16.24 23.04
C ALA A 114 -24.24 -17.12 22.62
N CYS A 115 -25.48 -16.72 22.94
CA CYS A 115 -26.68 -17.53 22.73
C CYS A 115 -26.61 -18.95 23.32
N ASP A 116 -26.00 -19.09 24.50
CA ASP A 116 -25.80 -20.34 25.22
C ASP A 116 -26.82 -20.55 26.36
N ILE A 117 -27.56 -19.51 26.74
CA ILE A 117 -28.58 -19.57 27.79
C ILE A 117 -29.91 -19.99 27.17
N SER A 118 -30.48 -21.13 27.57
CA SER A 118 -31.85 -21.52 27.21
C SER A 118 -32.86 -20.81 28.11
N CYS A 119 -33.75 -20.01 27.52
CA CYS A 119 -34.87 -19.41 28.21
C CYS A 119 -36.11 -20.30 28.05
N ALA A 120 -36.83 -20.55 29.14
CA ALA A 120 -38.16 -21.15 29.04
C ALA A 120 -39.08 -20.16 28.32
N VAL A 121 -39.59 -20.56 27.15
CA VAL A 121 -40.56 -19.79 26.37
C VAL A 121 -41.96 -20.27 26.65
#